data_AF-A0A1M7G7X2-F1
#
_entry.id   AF-A0A1M7G7X2-F1
#
_cell.length_a   1.000
_cell.length_b   1.000
_cell.length_c   1.000
_cell.angle_alpha   90.00
_cell.angle_beta   90.00
_cell.angle_gamma   90.00
#
_symmetry.space_group_name_H-M   'P 1'
#
loop_
_entity.id
_entity.type
_entity.pdbx_description
1 polymer ?
#
loop_
_entity_poly.entity_id
_entity_poly.type
_entity_poly.pdbx_seq_one_letter_code
_entity_poly.pdbx_strand_id
1 'polypeptide(L)'
;MKKILSILLKPFRFFKFHHYVTLIAIAALGVFNFQTTLNPTIQQIRQEKDIHESFDKWWEEERAQEFRNVGLTPNDTIKMQEFELYKERYQVEHPTPIIEERVEQIKVEFLEWWENQGGKEQYAAEHGSYPTDKQYEAELKKWIYNYTDKFIRYRWAYQPSRGNSESWLTCSLLFPSAWSFIFFAVFFMFALMQLEKRWHAFFVYVYAVVIAIISGFFVDLLVDTSFFGQFATQRYMGVSLMICFLLGANVFDKEKDAIPSYVSKISQLALVGSMAIDWFLNPGIFNAVAVESPFFFALGGLAGYAMPHRADGGTKQAVTEQKNEDAVTPGERTRKMISNGLEAANNGETENASRLLQYGLTALLQEEPVKFMEVKDAVNKIATSFVEIPSTQWIEWGATAKQKKIPEAAITLLEKGLAKETDAAIIRRAHFDIGELRIQTKSDVNAAMEHLSKVIKENDSDTLAEQAKKLMETGKDILVQMAYAAPKQFKVSN
;
A
#
# COMPACT_ATOMS: atom_id res chain seq x y z
N MET A 1 2.93 36.14 -9.99
CA MET A 1 2.70 35.26 -8.81
C MET A 1 1.73 34.09 -9.06
N LYS A 2 0.48 34.29 -9.52
CA LYS A 2 -0.49 33.18 -9.72
C LYS A 2 -0.02 32.04 -10.65
N LYS A 3 0.69 32.34 -11.76
CA LYS A 3 1.23 31.31 -12.67
C LYS A 3 2.35 30.47 -12.02
N ILE A 4 3.25 31.11 -11.28
CA ILE A 4 4.35 30.43 -10.57
C ILE A 4 3.79 29.56 -9.45
N LEU A 5 2.83 30.08 -8.68
CA LEU A 5 2.12 29.33 -7.65
C LEU A 5 1.35 28.13 -8.25
N SER A 6 0.72 28.31 -9.43
CA SER A 6 0.02 27.22 -10.11
C SER A 6 0.93 26.14 -10.68
N ILE A 7 2.18 26.48 -11.03
CA ILE A 7 3.18 25.51 -11.51
C ILE A 7 3.77 24.74 -10.31
N LEU A 8 4.00 25.42 -9.19
CA LEU A 8 4.40 24.80 -7.92
C LEU A 8 3.31 23.89 -7.33
N LEU A 9 2.03 24.26 -7.46
CA LEU A 9 0.88 23.50 -6.95
C LEU A 9 0.37 22.41 -7.90
N LYS A 10 0.85 22.33 -9.14
CA LYS A 10 0.47 21.27 -10.09
C LYS A 10 0.83 19.85 -9.61
N PRO A 11 2.05 19.56 -9.10
CA PRO A 11 2.32 18.25 -8.51
C PRO A 11 1.41 17.94 -7.31
N PHE A 12 1.00 18.96 -6.54
CA PHE A 12 0.06 18.82 -5.42
C PHE A 12 -1.38 18.46 -5.85
N ARG A 13 -1.75 18.54 -7.13
CA ARG A 13 -3.05 18.03 -7.60
C ARG A 13 -3.05 16.53 -7.91
N PHE A 14 -1.88 15.89 -8.03
CA PHE A 14 -1.75 14.46 -8.32
C PHE A 14 -1.64 13.58 -7.08
N PHE A 15 -1.40 14.18 -5.91
CA PHE A 15 -1.23 13.44 -4.66
C PHE A 15 -2.56 13.22 -3.95
N LYS A 16 -2.92 11.96 -3.74
CA LYS A 16 -3.97 11.55 -2.77
C LYS A 16 -3.52 11.82 -1.33
N PHE A 17 -4.48 11.86 -0.39
CA PHE A 17 -4.24 12.15 1.03
C PHE A 17 -3.11 11.31 1.66
N HIS A 18 -3.08 9.99 1.42
CA HIS A 18 -2.05 9.12 2.00
C HIS A 18 -0.64 9.40 1.49
N HIS A 19 -0.48 10.00 0.30
CA HIS A 19 0.84 10.45 -0.16
C HIS A 19 1.37 11.61 0.67
N TYR A 20 0.50 12.53 1.11
CA TYR A 20 0.90 13.60 2.02
C TYR A 20 1.32 13.06 3.38
N VAL A 21 0.54 12.11 3.90
CA VAL A 21 0.89 11.40 5.14
C VAL A 21 2.25 10.71 5.00
N THR A 22 2.50 10.07 3.85
CA THR A 22 3.78 9.42 3.55
C THR A 22 4.93 10.43 3.48
N LEU A 23 4.74 11.57 2.81
CA LEU A 23 5.77 12.62 2.74
C LEU A 23 6.08 13.20 4.12
N ILE A 24 5.07 13.39 4.98
CA ILE A 24 5.26 13.83 6.37
C ILE A 24 6.05 12.77 7.15
N ALA A 25 5.72 11.48 6.99
CA ALA A 25 6.45 10.39 7.62
C ALA A 25 7.92 10.33 7.14
N ILE A 26 8.17 10.46 5.83
CA ILE A 26 9.51 10.52 5.26
C ILE A 26 10.27 11.74 5.81
N ALA A 27 9.63 12.91 5.91
CA ALA A 27 10.25 14.10 6.49
C ALA A 27 10.62 13.91 7.97
N ALA A 28 9.74 13.28 8.76
CA ALA A 28 10.03 12.93 10.15
C ALA A 28 11.22 11.96 10.25
N LEU A 29 11.28 10.94 9.38
CA LEU A 29 12.43 10.04 9.28
C LEU A 29 13.71 10.79 8.88
N GLY A 30 13.60 11.77 7.98
CA GLY A 30 14.72 12.63 7.58
C GLY A 30 15.26 13.46 8.74
N VAL A 31 14.39 14.08 9.54
CA VAL A 31 14.79 14.82 10.76
C VAL A 31 15.45 13.90 11.77
N PHE A 32 14.86 12.72 11.99
CA PHE A 32 15.43 11.72 12.89
C PHE A 32 16.84 11.29 12.43
N ASN A 33 16.99 10.94 11.15
CA ASN A 33 18.29 10.56 10.59
C ASN A 33 19.30 11.71 10.62
N PHE A 34 18.87 12.94 10.38
CA PHE A 34 19.74 14.12 10.51
C PHE A 34 20.28 14.27 11.94
N GLN A 35 19.40 14.15 12.94
CA GLN A 35 19.78 14.25 14.35
C GLN A 35 20.73 13.14 14.79
N THR A 36 20.56 11.92 14.29
CA THR A 36 21.40 10.78 14.69
C THR A 36 22.69 10.63 13.89
N THR A 37 22.76 11.20 12.68
CA THR A 37 23.85 10.97 11.72
C THR A 37 24.71 12.20 11.48
N LEU A 38 24.10 13.35 11.24
CA LEU A 38 24.80 14.55 10.76
C LEU A 38 25.02 15.59 11.87
N ASN A 39 24.13 15.64 12.85
CA ASN A 39 24.27 16.54 13.99
C ASN A 39 25.60 16.39 14.75
N PRO A 40 26.13 15.17 15.01
CA PRO A 40 27.45 15.02 15.65
C PRO A 40 28.58 15.68 14.87
N THR A 41 28.61 15.54 13.53
CA THR A 41 29.60 16.20 12.67
C THR A 41 29.47 17.71 12.71
N ILE A 42 28.23 18.24 12.72
CA ILE A 42 28.00 19.68 12.84
C ILE A 42 28.46 20.20 14.20
N GLN A 43 28.24 19.43 15.27
CA GLN A 43 28.73 19.76 16.61
C GLN A 43 30.26 19.77 16.66
N GLN A 44 30.93 18.82 16.00
CA GLN A 44 32.38 18.82 15.90
C GLN A 44 32.91 20.06 15.17
N ILE A 45 32.33 20.43 14.02
CA ILE A 45 32.73 21.64 13.29
C ILE A 45 32.54 22.90 14.15
N ARG A 46 31.46 22.96 14.94
CA ARG A 46 31.25 24.07 15.88
C ARG A 46 32.29 24.06 16.98
N GLN A 47 32.58 22.90 17.56
CA GLN A 47 33.61 22.74 18.59
C GLN A 47 34.99 23.16 18.06
N GLU A 48 35.36 22.79 16.83
CA GLU A 48 36.61 23.24 16.21
C GLU A 48 36.65 24.76 16.05
N LYS A 49 35.54 25.37 15.63
CA LYS A 49 35.42 26.83 15.54
C LYS A 49 35.55 27.49 16.91
N ASP A 50 34.89 26.94 17.93
CA ASP A 50 34.92 27.44 19.30
C ASP A 50 36.33 27.29 19.90
N ILE A 51 37.07 26.21 19.59
CA ILE A 51 38.47 26.02 19.97
C ILE A 51 39.35 27.11 19.34
N HIS A 52 39.18 27.40 18.05
CA HIS A 52 39.93 28.46 17.38
C HIS A 52 39.64 29.84 17.99
N GLU A 53 38.36 30.19 18.17
CA GLU A 53 37.96 31.48 18.72
C GLU A 53 38.40 31.66 20.18
N SER A 54 38.29 30.61 21.00
CA SER A 54 38.74 30.64 22.39
C SER A 54 40.26 30.70 22.51
N PHE A 55 40.99 29.97 21.67
CA PHE A 55 42.44 30.04 21.63
C PHE A 55 42.93 31.41 21.16
N ASP A 56 42.37 31.97 20.10
CA ASP A 56 42.78 33.28 19.59
C ASP A 56 42.59 34.36 20.66
N LYS A 57 41.45 34.32 21.38
CA LYS A 57 41.20 35.22 22.50
C LYS A 57 42.21 35.04 23.64
N TRP A 58 42.42 33.80 24.09
CA TRP A 58 43.40 33.49 25.14
C TRP A 58 44.83 33.89 24.75
N TRP A 59 45.18 33.68 23.48
CA TRP A 59 46.47 34.04 22.92
C TRP A 59 46.69 35.55 22.95
N GLU A 60 45.71 36.34 22.49
CA GLU A 60 45.79 37.80 22.44
C GLU A 60 45.75 38.45 23.83
N GLU A 61 44.93 37.94 24.74
CA GLU A 61 44.68 38.55 26.05
C GLU A 61 45.76 38.19 27.09
N GLU A 62 46.28 36.96 27.08
CA GLU A 62 47.13 36.44 28.16
C GLU A 62 48.46 35.89 27.63
N ARG A 63 48.40 34.90 26.74
CA ARG A 63 49.56 34.04 26.45
C ARG A 63 50.67 34.74 25.65
N ALA A 64 50.32 35.55 24.64
CA ALA A 64 51.32 36.28 23.86
C ALA A 64 52.12 37.27 24.73
N GLN A 65 51.48 37.84 25.76
CA GLN A 65 52.13 38.75 26.69
C GLN A 65 53.06 38.00 27.65
N GLU A 66 52.70 36.79 28.09
CA GLU A 66 53.59 35.93 28.88
C GLU A 66 54.88 35.59 28.11
N PHE A 67 54.80 35.21 26.84
CA PHE A 67 55.99 34.98 26.00
C PHE A 67 56.89 36.23 25.91
N ARG A 68 56.29 37.42 25.74
CA ARG A 68 57.04 38.69 25.75
C ARG A 68 57.72 38.95 27.09
N ASN A 69 57.08 38.60 28.21
CA ASN A 69 57.62 38.79 29.55
C ASN A 69 58.85 37.90 29.84
N VAL A 70 58.95 36.72 29.22
CA VAL A 70 60.13 35.83 29.26
C VAL A 70 61.15 36.10 28.14
N GLY A 71 60.96 37.16 27.35
CA GLY A 71 61.92 37.61 26.32
C GLY A 71 61.83 36.86 24.99
N LEU A 72 60.75 36.12 24.74
CA LEU A 72 60.48 35.45 23.47
C LEU A 72 59.57 36.30 22.58
N THR A 73 59.84 36.34 21.28
CA THR A 73 58.98 37.04 20.32
C THR A 73 57.86 36.10 19.88
N PRO A 74 56.57 36.36 20.21
CA PRO A 74 55.46 35.54 19.75
C PRO A 74 55.37 35.65 18.22
N ASN A 75 55.65 34.54 17.54
CA ASN A 75 55.57 34.40 16.09
C ASN A 75 54.55 33.32 15.73
N ASP A 76 54.19 33.24 14.45
CA ASP A 76 53.13 32.34 13.97
C ASP A 76 53.46 30.86 14.21
N THR A 77 54.75 30.49 14.22
CA THR A 77 55.18 29.12 14.51
C THR A 77 54.97 28.72 15.96
N ILE A 78 55.29 29.60 16.93
CA ILE A 78 55.00 29.35 18.35
C ILE A 78 53.48 29.35 18.59
N LYS A 79 52.75 30.27 17.94
CA LYS A 79 51.27 30.29 18.03
C LYS A 79 50.66 28.97 17.54
N MET A 80 51.13 28.41 16.43
CA MET A 80 50.66 27.09 15.96
C MET A 80 51.00 25.95 16.93
N GLN A 81 52.19 25.93 17.52
CA GLN A 81 52.57 24.88 18.48
C GLN A 81 51.73 24.94 19.76
N GLU A 82 51.49 26.15 20.28
CA GLU A 82 50.62 26.34 21.45
C GLU A 82 49.15 26.03 21.11
N PHE A 83 48.71 26.28 19.88
CA PHE A 83 47.38 25.89 19.41
C PHE A 83 47.18 24.37 19.44
N GLU A 84 48.13 23.58 18.94
CA GLU A 84 48.02 22.11 18.98
C GLU A 84 48.00 21.58 20.42
N LEU A 85 48.86 22.11 21.30
CA LEU A 85 48.84 21.76 22.72
C LEU A 85 47.54 22.17 23.43
N TYR A 86 46.99 23.33 23.07
CA TYR A 86 45.70 23.80 23.59
C TYR A 86 44.56 22.90 23.12
N LYS A 87 44.57 22.56 21.83
CA LYS A 87 43.59 21.67 21.19
C LYS A 87 43.61 20.28 21.84
N GLU A 88 44.79 19.70 22.07
CA GLU A 88 44.92 18.42 22.77
C GLU A 88 44.29 18.46 24.17
N ARG A 89 44.60 19.49 24.98
CA ARG A 89 43.99 19.67 26.31
C ARG A 89 42.47 19.82 26.23
N TYR A 90 42.00 20.66 25.30
CA TYR A 90 40.56 20.89 25.12
C TYR A 90 39.83 19.61 24.72
N GLN A 91 40.43 18.78 23.85
CA GLN A 91 39.84 17.51 23.41
C GLN A 91 39.78 16.44 24.51
N VAL A 92 40.68 16.50 25.51
CA VAL A 92 40.61 15.64 26.71
C VAL A 92 39.41 16.04 27.58
N GLU A 93 39.18 17.34 27.77
CA GLU A 93 38.06 17.84 28.58
C GLU A 93 36.71 17.76 27.84
N HIS A 94 36.75 17.84 26.52
CA HIS A 94 35.59 17.82 25.63
C HIS A 94 35.79 16.78 24.52
N PRO A 95 35.47 15.49 24.80
CA PRO A 95 35.62 14.41 23.82
C PRO A 95 34.84 14.69 22.54
N THR A 96 35.33 14.15 21.42
CA THR A 96 34.67 14.29 20.12
C THR A 96 33.21 13.83 20.17
N PRO A 97 32.26 14.62 19.63
CA PRO A 97 30.88 14.21 19.53
C PRO A 97 30.68 13.12 18.45
N ILE A 98 31.66 12.92 17.56
CA ILE A 98 31.62 11.84 16.56
C ILE A 98 31.88 10.50 17.25
N ILE A 99 30.85 9.67 17.25
CA ILE A 99 30.86 8.39 17.97
C ILE A 99 31.92 7.45 17.38
N GLU A 100 32.11 7.43 16.05
CA GLU A 100 33.13 6.64 15.37
C GLU A 100 34.56 7.00 15.79
N GLU A 101 34.89 8.29 15.87
CA GLU A 101 36.20 8.75 16.33
C GLU A 101 36.43 8.39 17.80
N ARG A 102 35.40 8.53 18.65
CA ARG A 102 35.49 8.13 20.05
C ARG A 102 35.67 6.61 20.21
N VAL A 103 35.08 5.80 19.32
CA VAL A 103 35.29 4.34 19.32
C VAL A 103 36.76 4.01 19.03
N GLU A 104 37.42 4.71 18.10
CA GLU A 104 38.85 4.50 17.87
C GLU A 104 39.69 4.90 19.08
N GLN A 105 39.36 6.01 19.76
CA GLN A 105 40.02 6.38 21.02
C GLN A 105 39.83 5.31 22.10
N ILE A 106 38.62 4.77 22.26
CA ILE A 106 38.32 3.70 23.23
C ILE A 106 39.13 2.43 22.94
N LYS A 107 39.41 2.10 21.68
CA LYS A 107 40.28 0.95 21.35
C LYS A 107 41.71 1.16 21.86
N VAL A 108 42.24 2.38 21.73
CA VAL A 108 43.56 2.72 22.24
C VAL A 108 43.58 2.69 23.76
N GLU A 109 42.60 3.32 24.40
CA GLU A 109 42.43 3.31 25.86
C GLU A 109 42.30 1.88 26.41
N PHE A 110 41.53 1.02 25.73
CA PHE A 110 41.39 -0.39 26.10
C PHE A 110 42.70 -1.14 25.96
N LEU A 111 43.43 -0.96 24.87
CA LEU A 111 44.73 -1.62 24.67
C LEU A 111 45.72 -1.20 25.75
N GLU A 112 45.79 0.09 26.08
CA GLU A 112 46.65 0.59 27.15
C GLU A 112 46.25 0.01 28.51
N TRP A 113 44.97 0.00 28.83
CA TRP A 113 44.48 -0.62 30.05
C TRP A 113 44.78 -2.13 30.11
N TRP A 114 44.54 -2.84 29.02
CA TRP A 114 44.69 -4.28 28.88
C TRP A 114 46.15 -4.72 29.00
N GLU A 115 47.07 -4.01 28.36
CA GLU A 115 48.50 -4.37 28.32
C GLU A 115 49.29 -3.77 29.48
N ASN A 116 49.00 -2.52 29.88
CA ASN A 116 49.90 -1.75 30.74
C ASN A 116 49.32 -1.42 32.12
N GLN A 117 47.99 -1.50 32.31
CA GLN A 117 47.34 -1.12 33.58
C GLN A 117 46.66 -2.29 34.31
N GLY A 118 47.03 -3.53 33.98
CA GLY A 118 46.60 -4.71 34.74
C GLY A 118 45.32 -5.39 34.23
N GLY A 119 44.83 -5.05 33.03
CA GLY A 119 43.56 -5.58 32.52
C GLY A 119 43.57 -7.10 32.27
N LYS A 120 44.69 -7.66 31.78
CA LYS A 120 44.85 -9.13 31.62
C LYS A 120 44.84 -9.87 32.95
N GLU A 121 45.48 -9.29 33.96
CA GLU A 121 45.55 -9.81 35.32
C GLU A 121 44.17 -9.79 35.98
N GLN A 122 43.40 -8.71 35.77
CA GLN A 122 42.02 -8.63 36.23
C GLN A 122 41.14 -9.69 35.55
N TYR A 123 41.25 -9.85 34.23
CA TYR A 123 40.49 -10.89 33.51
C TYR A 123 40.81 -12.29 34.03
N ALA A 124 42.10 -12.59 34.24
CA ALA A 124 42.55 -13.88 34.74
C ALA A 124 42.06 -14.15 36.18
N ALA A 125 41.99 -13.12 37.02
CA ALA A 125 41.42 -13.23 38.36
C ALA A 125 39.91 -13.53 38.35
N GLU A 126 39.16 -12.92 37.42
CA GLU A 126 37.71 -13.10 37.30
C GLU A 126 37.32 -14.44 36.64
N HIS A 127 38.11 -14.93 35.67
CA HIS A 127 37.77 -16.08 34.84
C HIS A 127 38.62 -17.34 35.11
N GLY A 128 39.63 -17.23 35.97
CA GLY A 128 40.50 -18.35 36.37
C GLY A 128 41.51 -18.80 35.31
N SER A 129 41.65 -18.06 34.20
CA SER A 129 42.60 -18.34 33.12
C SER A 129 43.06 -17.06 32.43
N TYR A 130 44.30 -17.04 31.96
CA TYR A 130 44.80 -15.92 31.17
C TYR A 130 44.04 -15.81 29.83
N PRO A 131 43.68 -14.60 29.38
CA PRO A 131 42.85 -14.43 28.20
C PRO A 131 43.56 -14.86 26.91
N THR A 132 42.77 -15.45 26.00
CA THR A 132 43.13 -15.72 24.60
C THR A 132 42.82 -14.52 23.70
N ASP A 133 43.35 -14.48 22.49
CA ASP A 133 43.06 -13.41 21.50
C ASP A 133 41.55 -13.25 21.24
N LYS A 134 40.81 -14.36 21.19
CA LYS A 134 39.34 -14.33 21.05
C LYS A 134 38.64 -13.68 22.25
N GLN A 135 39.16 -13.89 23.45
CA GLN A 135 38.61 -13.29 24.67
C GLN A 135 38.97 -11.80 24.77
N TYR A 136 40.19 -11.41 24.34
CA TYR A 136 40.56 -10.00 24.15
C TYR A 136 39.59 -9.28 23.22
N GLU A 137 39.34 -9.84 22.03
CA GLU A 137 38.40 -9.24 21.07
C GLU A 137 36.97 -9.16 21.63
N ALA A 138 36.56 -10.15 22.43
CA ALA A 138 35.24 -10.16 23.06
C ALA A 138 35.10 -9.04 24.12
N GLU A 139 36.11 -8.86 24.98
CA GLU A 139 36.11 -7.78 25.98
C GLU A 139 36.24 -6.40 25.33
N LEU A 140 37.08 -6.24 24.30
CA LEU A 140 37.17 -5.01 23.53
C LEU A 140 35.81 -4.64 22.93
N LYS A 141 35.10 -5.62 22.33
CA LYS A 141 33.75 -5.42 21.79
C LYS A 141 32.79 -4.97 22.88
N LYS A 142 32.81 -5.60 24.05
CA LYS A 142 31.95 -5.24 25.18
C LYS A 142 32.17 -3.81 25.66
N TRP A 143 33.42 -3.34 25.73
CA TRP A 143 33.75 -1.95 26.04
C TRP A 143 33.21 -0.97 25.01
N ILE A 144 33.42 -1.25 23.73
CA ILE A 144 32.86 -0.45 22.64
C ILE A 144 31.33 -0.41 22.74
N TYR A 145 30.69 -1.54 23.00
CA TYR A 145 29.23 -1.65 23.07
C TYR A 145 28.65 -0.88 24.26
N ASN A 146 29.26 -0.97 25.44
CA ASN A 146 28.88 -0.19 26.62
C ASN A 146 28.87 1.33 26.35
N TYR A 147 29.74 1.81 25.47
CA TYR A 147 29.72 3.19 25.01
C TYR A 147 28.66 3.41 23.92
N THR A 148 28.67 2.61 22.86
CA THR A 148 27.83 2.85 21.68
C THR A 148 26.33 2.66 21.95
N ASP A 149 25.94 1.79 22.87
CA ASP A 149 24.54 1.45 23.14
C ASP A 149 23.75 2.61 23.80
N LYS A 150 24.48 3.63 24.29
CA LYS A 150 23.90 4.89 24.76
C LYS A 150 23.30 5.72 23.61
N PHE A 151 23.71 5.45 22.37
CA PHE A 151 23.29 6.20 21.19
C PHE A 151 22.26 5.42 20.38
N ILE A 152 21.11 6.05 20.12
CA ILE A 152 19.95 5.42 19.46
C ILE A 152 20.34 4.76 18.13
N ARG A 153 21.18 5.42 17.32
CA ARG A 153 21.61 4.91 16.01
C ARG A 153 22.34 3.57 16.08
N TYR A 154 23.13 3.35 17.14
CA TYR A 154 23.90 2.12 17.33
C TYR A 154 23.03 1.03 17.92
N ARG A 155 22.17 1.39 18.88
CA ARG A 155 21.21 0.47 19.48
C ARG A 155 20.21 -0.10 18.47
N TRP A 156 19.75 0.73 17.53
CA TRP A 156 18.71 0.36 16.55
C TRP A 156 19.27 -0.20 15.24
N ALA A 157 20.57 -0.11 14.99
CA ALA A 157 21.19 -0.74 13.85
C ALA A 157 21.32 -2.24 14.07
N TYR A 158 21.14 -3.00 12.99
CA TYR A 158 21.41 -4.43 13.02
C TYR A 158 22.92 -4.67 12.89
N GLN A 159 23.47 -5.57 13.71
CA GLN A 159 24.85 -6.03 13.62
C GLN A 159 24.85 -7.56 13.66
N PRO A 160 25.19 -8.23 12.54
CA PRO A 160 25.19 -9.71 12.45
C PRO A 160 25.91 -10.38 13.62
N SER A 161 27.13 -9.93 13.92
CA SER A 161 27.93 -10.47 15.04
C SER A 161 27.34 -10.30 16.44
N ARG A 162 26.30 -9.47 16.62
CA ARG A 162 25.59 -9.32 17.90
C ARG A 162 24.34 -10.21 18.00
N GLY A 163 23.84 -10.75 16.88
CA GLY A 163 22.59 -11.52 16.86
C GLY A 163 21.35 -10.71 17.30
N ASN A 164 21.39 -9.37 17.20
CA ASN A 164 20.33 -8.47 17.65
C ASN A 164 19.17 -8.38 16.64
N SER A 165 18.59 -9.54 16.32
CA SER A 165 17.51 -9.67 15.31
C SER A 165 16.28 -8.80 15.64
N GLU A 166 16.07 -8.42 16.90
CA GLU A 166 15.03 -7.46 17.28
C GLU A 166 15.18 -6.09 16.60
N SER A 167 16.40 -5.72 16.19
CA SER A 167 16.70 -4.46 15.51
C SER A 167 16.36 -4.47 14.01
N TRP A 168 15.94 -5.60 13.41
CA TRP A 168 15.58 -5.65 11.98
C TRP A 168 14.49 -4.67 11.60
N LEU A 169 13.50 -4.46 12.47
CA LEU A 169 12.43 -3.50 12.23
C LEU A 169 12.92 -2.05 12.38
N THR A 170 13.80 -1.78 13.33
CA THR A 170 14.25 -0.40 13.60
C THR A 170 15.37 0.03 12.68
N CYS A 171 16.20 -0.91 12.19
CA CYS A 171 17.30 -0.60 11.29
C CYS A 171 16.79 -0.11 9.93
N SER A 172 15.58 -0.50 9.52
CA SER A 172 14.93 -0.01 8.30
C SER A 172 14.58 1.49 8.35
N LEU A 173 14.58 2.09 9.55
CA LEU A 173 14.33 3.52 9.74
C LEU A 173 15.61 4.36 9.66
N LEU A 174 16.78 3.71 9.61
CA LEU A 174 18.09 4.35 9.60
C LEU A 174 18.68 4.38 8.19
N PHE A 175 19.27 5.49 7.81
CA PHE A 175 19.95 5.66 6.52
C PHE A 175 21.44 5.92 6.76
N PRO A 176 22.32 5.31 5.94
CA PRO A 176 23.76 5.47 6.10
C PRO A 176 24.22 6.88 5.71
N SER A 177 23.59 7.50 4.70
CA SER A 177 23.96 8.82 4.18
C SER A 177 22.74 9.66 3.75
N ALA A 178 22.95 10.98 3.61
CA ALA A 178 21.94 11.89 3.09
C ALA A 178 21.52 11.54 1.65
N TRP A 179 22.47 11.09 0.82
CA TRP A 179 22.20 10.68 -0.55
C TRP A 179 21.32 9.42 -0.60
N SER A 180 21.59 8.44 0.27
CA SER A 180 20.73 7.25 0.41
C SER A 180 19.32 7.62 0.85
N PHE A 181 19.17 8.58 1.77
CA PHE A 181 17.85 9.08 2.20
C PHE A 181 17.10 9.80 1.07
N ILE A 182 17.76 10.71 0.35
CA ILE A 182 17.13 11.44 -0.78
C ILE A 182 16.71 10.46 -1.87
N PHE A 183 17.59 9.51 -2.20
CA PHE A 183 17.30 8.45 -3.17
C PHE A 183 16.08 7.63 -2.74
N PHE A 184 16.05 7.19 -1.48
CA PHE A 184 14.90 6.51 -0.91
C PHE A 184 13.62 7.35 -1.01
N ALA A 185 13.63 8.60 -0.58
CA ALA A 185 12.45 9.44 -0.58
C ALA A 185 11.85 9.60 -1.99
N VAL A 186 12.69 9.82 -3.00
CA VAL A 186 12.28 9.99 -4.39
C VAL A 186 11.74 8.68 -4.97
N PHE A 187 12.49 7.58 -4.85
CA PHE A 187 12.14 6.32 -5.49
C PHE A 187 11.06 5.54 -4.74
N PHE A 188 10.96 5.68 -3.43
CA PHE A 188 9.84 5.15 -2.66
C PHE A 188 8.53 5.84 -3.03
N MET A 189 8.52 7.18 -3.11
CA MET A 189 7.33 7.92 -3.56
C MET A 189 6.97 7.58 -5.00
N PHE A 190 7.95 7.48 -5.89
CA PHE A 190 7.74 7.03 -7.26
C PHE A 190 7.12 5.62 -7.29
N ALA A 191 7.71 4.67 -6.56
CA ALA A 191 7.23 3.30 -6.55
C ALA A 191 5.83 3.19 -5.96
N LEU A 192 5.55 3.91 -4.86
CA LEU A 192 4.23 4.00 -4.26
C LEU A 192 3.22 4.52 -5.27
N MET A 193 3.47 5.66 -5.91
CA MET A 193 2.55 6.29 -6.87
C MET A 193 2.24 5.42 -8.10
N GLN A 194 3.18 4.57 -8.52
CA GLN A 194 2.96 3.67 -9.67
C GLN A 194 2.29 2.36 -9.24
N LEU A 195 2.72 1.76 -8.13
CA LEU A 195 2.13 0.55 -7.60
C LEU A 195 0.71 0.79 -7.12
N GLU A 196 0.40 1.93 -6.49
CA GLU A 196 -0.95 2.20 -5.97
C GLU A 196 -2.05 2.35 -7.04
N LYS A 197 -1.66 2.47 -8.32
CA LYS A 197 -2.59 2.42 -9.46
C LYS A 197 -3.06 1.00 -9.73
N ARG A 198 -2.22 0.01 -9.44
CA ARG A 198 -2.45 -1.42 -9.72
C ARG A 198 -2.75 -2.21 -8.47
N TRP A 199 -2.17 -1.83 -7.34
CA TRP A 199 -2.32 -2.42 -6.03
C TRP A 199 -3.03 -1.44 -5.11
N HIS A 200 -3.72 -1.89 -4.07
CA HIS A 200 -4.14 -0.98 -3.00
C HIS A 200 -2.89 -0.45 -2.27
N ALA A 201 -2.84 0.85 -1.97
CA ALA A 201 -1.72 1.48 -1.27
C ALA A 201 -1.37 0.74 0.04
N PHE A 202 -2.38 0.22 0.74
CA PHE A 202 -2.20 -0.63 1.91
C PHE A 202 -1.28 -1.83 1.65
N PHE A 203 -1.48 -2.57 0.55
CA PHE A 203 -0.61 -3.70 0.20
C PHE A 203 0.81 -3.25 -0.09
N VAL A 204 0.99 -2.12 -0.77
CA VAL A 204 2.34 -1.57 -1.04
C VAL A 204 3.09 -1.31 0.27
N TYR A 205 2.42 -0.72 1.28
CA TYR A 205 3.03 -0.52 2.60
C TYR A 205 3.31 -1.83 3.34
N VAL A 206 2.39 -2.81 3.28
CA VAL A 206 2.60 -4.12 3.90
C VAL A 206 3.82 -4.82 3.30
N TYR A 207 3.93 -4.87 1.97
CA TYR A 207 5.10 -5.42 1.29
C TYR A 207 6.37 -4.64 1.62
N ALA A 208 6.31 -3.31 1.69
CA ALA A 208 7.46 -2.49 2.10
C ALA A 208 7.97 -2.91 3.49
N VAL A 209 7.08 -3.00 4.49
CA VAL A 209 7.46 -3.39 5.86
C VAL A 209 7.98 -4.83 5.91
N VAL A 210 7.27 -5.78 5.29
CA VAL A 210 7.64 -7.20 5.30
C VAL A 210 9.00 -7.42 4.64
N ILE A 211 9.23 -6.81 3.47
CA ILE A 211 10.50 -6.96 2.75
C ILE A 211 11.64 -6.26 3.49
N ALA A 212 11.39 -5.12 4.15
CA ALA A 212 12.41 -4.47 4.97
C ALA A 212 12.89 -5.40 6.11
N ILE A 213 11.99 -6.13 6.76
CA ILE A 213 12.35 -7.12 7.79
C ILE A 213 13.09 -8.32 7.18
N ILE A 214 12.53 -8.92 6.12
CA ILE A 214 13.11 -10.10 5.47
C ILE A 214 14.50 -9.79 4.92
N SER A 215 14.73 -8.58 4.43
CA SER A 215 16.04 -8.18 3.91
C SER A 215 17.15 -8.23 4.97
N GLY A 216 16.84 -7.96 6.23
CA GLY A 216 17.81 -8.09 7.33
C GLY A 216 18.30 -9.53 7.50
N PHE A 217 17.40 -10.51 7.35
CA PHE A 217 17.73 -11.94 7.42
C PHE A 217 18.62 -12.40 6.24
N PHE A 218 18.35 -11.92 5.03
CA PHE A 218 19.17 -12.28 3.86
C PHE A 218 20.59 -11.72 3.96
N VAL A 219 20.72 -10.47 4.40
CA VAL A 219 22.03 -9.85 4.66
C VAL A 219 22.79 -10.63 5.72
N ASP A 220 22.12 -11.08 6.78
CA ASP A 220 22.73 -11.90 7.83
C ASP A 220 23.29 -13.21 7.27
N LEU A 221 22.48 -13.94 6.51
CA LEU A 221 22.85 -15.20 5.88
C LEU A 221 24.02 -15.04 4.89
N LEU A 222 24.06 -13.93 4.15
CA LEU A 222 25.15 -13.64 3.23
C LEU A 222 26.45 -13.35 4.00
N VAL A 223 26.37 -12.60 5.09
CA VAL A 223 27.51 -12.21 5.92
C VAL A 223 28.10 -13.38 6.70
N ASP A 224 27.30 -14.42 7.01
CA ASP A 224 27.80 -15.67 7.59
C ASP A 224 28.65 -16.52 6.61
N THR A 225 28.68 -16.16 5.32
CA THR A 225 29.57 -16.83 4.36
C THR A 225 31.02 -16.34 4.48
N SER A 226 31.99 -17.21 4.19
CA SER A 226 33.42 -16.90 4.33
C SER A 226 33.89 -15.69 3.51
N PHE A 227 33.20 -15.34 2.43
CA PHE A 227 33.53 -14.20 1.57
C PHE A 227 33.09 -12.85 2.17
N PHE A 228 31.98 -12.83 2.91
CA PHE A 228 31.41 -11.61 3.49
C PHE A 228 31.58 -11.51 5.01
N GLY A 229 32.18 -12.52 5.66
CA GLY A 229 32.40 -12.55 7.11
C GLY A 229 33.14 -11.34 7.69
N GLN A 230 33.98 -10.67 6.91
CA GLN A 230 34.63 -9.41 7.31
C GLN A 230 33.64 -8.26 7.61
N PHE A 231 32.41 -8.35 7.10
CA PHE A 231 31.35 -7.38 7.30
C PHE A 231 30.45 -7.70 8.52
N ALA A 232 30.63 -8.83 9.20
CA ALA A 232 29.80 -9.22 10.35
C ALA A 232 29.84 -8.23 11.52
N THR A 233 30.90 -7.43 11.62
CA THR A 233 31.09 -6.42 12.65
C THR A 233 30.57 -5.04 12.27
N GLN A 234 30.21 -4.85 11.00
CA GLN A 234 29.68 -3.59 10.50
C GLN A 234 28.20 -3.45 10.86
N ARG A 235 27.67 -2.23 10.75
CA ARG A 235 26.26 -1.92 11.03
C ARG A 235 25.46 -1.93 9.74
N TYR A 236 24.41 -2.73 9.69
CA TYR A 236 23.42 -2.66 8.64
C TYR A 236 22.38 -1.57 8.97
N MET A 237 22.12 -0.70 8.01
CA MET A 237 21.13 0.36 8.10
C MET A 237 20.34 0.42 6.78
N GLY A 238 19.03 0.59 6.85
CA GLY A 238 18.25 1.02 5.70
C GLY A 238 17.46 -0.06 4.98
N VAL A 239 16.98 0.34 3.80
CA VAL A 239 15.82 -0.25 3.09
C VAL A 239 16.10 -0.40 1.60
N SER A 240 17.37 -0.43 1.20
CA SER A 240 17.78 -0.50 -0.22
C SER A 240 17.17 -1.73 -0.92
N LEU A 241 17.18 -2.90 -0.28
CA LEU A 241 16.59 -4.14 -0.81
C LEU A 241 15.07 -4.05 -0.92
N MET A 242 14.41 -3.41 0.04
CA MET A 242 12.98 -3.12 -0.01
C MET A 242 12.64 -2.20 -1.20
N ILE A 243 13.41 -1.13 -1.42
CA ILE A 243 13.22 -0.28 -2.60
C ILE A 243 13.42 -1.08 -3.88
N CYS A 244 14.49 -1.89 -3.97
CA CYS A 244 14.76 -2.73 -5.14
C CYS A 244 13.60 -3.66 -5.45
N PHE A 245 13.00 -4.28 -4.42
CA PHE A 245 11.78 -5.07 -4.55
C PHE A 245 10.60 -4.27 -5.10
N LEU A 246 10.31 -3.10 -4.54
CA LEU A 246 9.21 -2.24 -5.01
C LEU A 246 9.44 -1.73 -6.44
N LEU A 247 10.69 -1.44 -6.81
CA LEU A 247 11.07 -1.07 -8.18
C LEU A 247 10.92 -2.25 -9.14
N GLY A 248 11.29 -3.46 -8.72
CA GLY A 248 11.05 -4.69 -9.47
C GLY A 248 9.57 -4.92 -9.77
N ALA A 249 8.71 -4.71 -8.76
CA ALA A 249 7.25 -4.79 -8.91
C ALA A 249 6.69 -3.72 -9.88
N ASN A 250 7.43 -2.64 -10.13
CA ASN A 250 7.10 -1.62 -11.13
C ASN A 250 7.56 -1.95 -12.55
N VAL A 251 8.28 -3.05 -12.76
CA VAL A 251 8.81 -3.44 -14.07
C VAL A 251 7.99 -4.54 -14.73
N PHE A 252 7.43 -5.46 -13.95
CA PHE A 252 6.73 -6.62 -14.46
C PHE A 252 5.25 -6.61 -14.10
N ASP A 253 4.43 -7.07 -15.04
CA ASP A 253 2.99 -7.17 -14.93
C ASP A 253 2.51 -8.43 -15.66
N LYS A 254 1.36 -8.97 -15.24
CA LYS A 254 0.70 -10.10 -15.91
C LYS A 254 0.18 -9.69 -17.29
N GLU A 255 -0.20 -8.42 -17.45
CA GLU A 255 -0.69 -7.83 -18.68
C GLU A 255 0.44 -7.23 -19.51
N LYS A 256 0.53 -7.68 -20.77
CA LYS A 256 1.49 -7.11 -21.71
C LYS A 256 1.14 -5.63 -21.95
N ASP A 257 2.14 -4.76 -21.84
CA ASP A 257 2.05 -3.30 -22.03
C ASP A 257 1.22 -2.52 -20.97
N ALA A 258 0.80 -3.16 -19.87
CA ALA A 258 0.14 -2.46 -18.75
C ALA A 258 1.03 -1.42 -18.05
N ILE A 259 2.35 -1.66 -18.07
CA ILE A 259 3.35 -0.74 -17.52
C ILE A 259 3.92 0.13 -18.65
N PRO A 260 3.79 1.48 -18.56
CA PRO A 260 4.45 2.37 -19.50
C PRO A 260 5.97 2.14 -19.51
N SER A 261 6.58 2.10 -20.70
CA SER A 261 8.03 1.86 -20.86
C SER A 261 8.91 2.79 -20.01
N TYR A 262 8.48 4.05 -19.78
CA TYR A 262 9.23 4.98 -18.93
C TYR A 262 9.29 4.53 -17.46
N VAL A 263 8.24 3.89 -16.93
CA VAL A 263 8.21 3.39 -15.55
C VAL A 263 9.21 2.26 -15.36
N SER A 264 9.23 1.32 -16.33
CA SER A 264 10.19 0.22 -16.37
C SER A 264 11.63 0.72 -16.46
N LYS A 265 11.92 1.66 -17.38
CA LYS A 265 13.25 2.27 -17.54
C LYS A 265 13.72 3.03 -16.30
N ILE A 266 12.86 3.85 -15.70
CA ILE A 266 13.18 4.57 -14.47
C ILE A 266 13.50 3.58 -13.34
N SER A 267 12.72 2.50 -13.22
CA SER A 267 12.93 1.50 -12.17
C SER A 267 14.23 0.70 -12.35
N GLN A 268 14.58 0.36 -13.59
CA GLN A 268 15.87 -0.29 -13.91
C GLN A 268 17.06 0.64 -13.67
N LEU A 269 16.96 1.92 -14.07
CA LEU A 269 17.99 2.92 -13.78
C LEU A 269 18.12 3.16 -12.28
N ALA A 270 17.01 3.14 -11.54
CA ALA A 270 17.00 3.26 -10.10
C ALA A 270 17.66 2.05 -9.42
N LEU A 271 17.46 0.83 -9.92
CA LEU A 271 18.22 -0.33 -9.41
C LEU A 271 19.73 -0.09 -9.52
N VAL A 272 20.22 0.31 -10.70
CA VAL A 272 21.64 0.61 -10.93
C VAL A 272 22.11 1.76 -10.04
N GLY A 273 21.28 2.80 -9.87
CA GLY A 273 21.56 3.92 -8.98
C GLY A 273 21.66 3.50 -7.51
N SER A 274 20.77 2.62 -7.04
CA SER A 274 20.78 2.08 -5.68
C SER A 274 22.07 1.29 -5.43
N MET A 275 22.41 0.39 -6.36
CA MET A 275 23.65 -0.38 -6.30
C MET A 275 24.89 0.51 -6.32
N ALA A 276 24.91 1.58 -7.14
CA ALA A 276 26.03 2.52 -7.19
C ALA A 276 26.18 3.32 -5.89
N ILE A 277 25.07 3.76 -5.28
CA ILE A 277 25.10 4.43 -3.98
C ILE A 277 25.67 3.48 -2.92
N ASP A 278 25.20 2.24 -2.90
CA ASP A 278 25.64 1.24 -1.94
C ASP A 278 27.12 0.86 -2.13
N TRP A 279 27.58 0.78 -3.38
CA TRP A 279 28.96 0.43 -3.72
C TRP A 279 29.97 1.56 -3.53
N PHE A 280 29.61 2.80 -3.93
CA PHE A 280 30.56 3.92 -3.94
C PHE A 280 30.42 4.86 -2.75
N LEU A 281 29.21 5.02 -2.20
CA LEU A 281 28.96 5.95 -1.10
C LEU A 281 28.88 5.24 0.26
N ASN A 282 28.53 3.95 0.30
CA ASN A 282 28.39 3.20 1.56
C ASN A 282 29.12 1.82 1.57
N PRO A 283 30.39 1.70 1.11
CA PRO A 283 31.05 0.44 0.73
C PRO A 283 31.24 -0.66 1.79
N GLY A 284 30.71 -0.53 3.01
CA GLY A 284 30.74 -1.57 4.06
C GLY A 284 29.78 -2.73 3.76
N ILE A 285 28.85 -3.02 4.69
CA ILE A 285 27.79 -4.03 4.47
C ILE A 285 27.00 -3.76 3.18
N PHE A 286 26.95 -2.53 2.69
CA PHE A 286 26.16 -2.23 1.49
C PHE A 286 26.75 -2.82 0.20
N ASN A 287 27.98 -3.34 0.20
CA ASN A 287 28.44 -4.19 -0.90
C ASN A 287 27.67 -5.51 -0.98
N ALA A 288 27.38 -6.15 0.16
CA ALA A 288 26.50 -7.32 0.23
C ALA A 288 25.09 -6.98 -0.26
N VAL A 289 24.57 -5.83 0.17
CA VAL A 289 23.27 -5.30 -0.25
C VAL A 289 23.23 -5.01 -1.76
N ALA A 290 24.29 -4.46 -2.34
CA ALA A 290 24.37 -4.22 -3.77
C ALA A 290 24.33 -5.53 -4.57
N VAL A 291 24.97 -6.60 -4.07
CA VAL A 291 24.93 -7.94 -4.67
C VAL A 291 23.53 -8.58 -4.55
N GLU A 292 22.83 -8.35 -3.45
CA GLU A 292 21.45 -8.84 -3.23
C GLU A 292 20.39 -8.05 -3.99
N SER A 293 20.66 -6.80 -4.35
CA SER A 293 19.72 -5.88 -4.99
C SER A 293 19.05 -6.44 -6.27
N PRO A 294 19.77 -7.08 -7.22
CA PRO A 294 19.15 -7.71 -8.38
C PRO A 294 18.20 -8.86 -8.03
N PHE A 295 18.49 -9.63 -6.98
CA PHE A 295 17.64 -10.74 -6.54
C PHE A 295 16.34 -10.20 -5.95
N PHE A 296 16.41 -9.20 -5.07
CA PHE A 296 15.21 -8.56 -4.53
C PHE A 296 14.40 -7.84 -5.61
N PHE A 297 15.05 -7.24 -6.61
CA PHE A 297 14.38 -6.68 -7.76
C PHE A 297 13.65 -7.75 -8.58
N ALA A 298 14.28 -8.91 -8.83
CA ALA A 298 13.64 -10.02 -9.52
C ALA A 298 12.44 -10.58 -8.72
N LEU A 299 12.59 -10.76 -7.41
CA LEU A 299 11.49 -11.16 -6.51
C LEU A 299 10.34 -10.14 -6.54
N GLY A 300 10.68 -8.86 -6.55
CA GLY A 300 9.73 -7.77 -6.76
C GLY A 300 9.00 -7.90 -8.09
N GLY A 301 9.71 -8.21 -9.17
CA GLY A 301 9.12 -8.48 -10.48
C GLY A 301 8.16 -9.66 -10.49
N LEU A 302 8.51 -10.76 -9.82
CA LEU A 302 7.62 -11.90 -9.64
C LEU A 302 6.37 -11.53 -8.85
N ALA A 303 6.51 -10.75 -7.77
CA ALA A 303 5.38 -10.23 -7.01
C ALA A 303 4.50 -9.30 -7.87
N GLY A 304 5.12 -8.41 -8.66
CA GLY A 304 4.48 -7.57 -9.67
C GLY A 304 3.62 -8.37 -10.65
N TYR A 305 4.15 -9.48 -11.16
CA TYR A 305 3.47 -10.38 -12.08
C TYR A 305 2.33 -11.18 -11.43
N ALA A 306 2.52 -11.62 -10.18
CA ALA A 306 1.57 -12.50 -9.49
C ALA A 306 0.38 -11.75 -8.87
N MET A 307 0.54 -10.48 -8.55
CA MET A 307 -0.44 -9.74 -7.76
C MET A 307 -1.65 -9.31 -8.61
N PRO A 308 -2.89 -9.58 -8.16
CA PRO A 308 -4.08 -9.17 -8.89
C PRO A 308 -4.20 -7.65 -8.97
N HIS A 309 -4.61 -7.16 -10.13
CA HIS A 309 -4.96 -5.76 -10.32
C HIS A 309 -6.12 -5.37 -9.39
N ARG A 310 -6.04 -4.15 -8.86
CA ARG A 310 -7.14 -3.47 -8.19
C ARG A 310 -8.34 -3.50 -9.13
N ALA A 311 -9.41 -4.15 -8.69
CA ALA A 311 -10.70 -4.01 -9.35
C ALA A 311 -11.11 -2.53 -9.18
N ASP A 312 -10.93 -1.75 -10.24
CA ASP A 312 -11.48 -0.40 -10.27
C ASP A 312 -12.99 -0.54 -10.09
N GLY A 313 -13.51 0.00 -8.99
CA GLY A 313 -14.96 0.17 -8.75
C GLY A 313 -15.59 1.18 -9.69
N GLY A 314 -15.16 1.23 -10.95
CA GLY A 314 -15.54 2.17 -11.98
C GLY A 314 -15.12 1.63 -13.34
N THR A 315 -16.02 0.85 -13.94
CA THR A 315 -16.25 0.77 -15.39
C THR A 315 -15.03 0.98 -16.30
N LYS A 316 -14.01 0.12 -16.19
CA LYS A 316 -13.07 -0.12 -17.30
C LYS A 316 -12.78 -1.60 -17.42
N GLN A 317 -13.18 -2.12 -18.56
CA GLN A 317 -12.88 -3.45 -19.07
C GLN A 317 -11.38 -3.73 -19.02
N ALA A 318 -10.98 -4.77 -18.30
CA ALA A 318 -9.78 -5.57 -18.55
C ALA A 318 -10.32 -6.98 -18.79
N VAL A 319 -10.38 -7.56 -20.00
CA VAL A 319 -9.31 -7.85 -20.97
C VAL A 319 -8.15 -8.63 -20.36
N THR A 320 -8.45 -9.64 -19.53
CA THR A 320 -7.43 -10.63 -19.14
C THR A 320 -8.02 -11.94 -18.65
N GLU A 321 -8.93 -12.50 -19.44
CA GLU A 321 -9.25 -13.93 -19.40
C GLU A 321 -9.53 -14.41 -20.84
N GLN A 322 -8.54 -14.21 -21.71
CA GLN A 322 -8.42 -14.94 -22.96
C GLN A 322 -7.40 -16.06 -22.76
N LYS A 323 -7.90 -17.21 -22.33
CA LYS A 323 -7.41 -18.47 -22.89
C LYS A 323 -8.61 -19.40 -23.09
N ASN A 324 -9.00 -19.47 -24.36
CA ASN A 324 -9.98 -20.37 -24.97
C ASN A 324 -11.47 -20.08 -24.68
N GLU A 325 -12.01 -18.98 -25.20
CA GLU A 325 -13.37 -18.99 -25.73
C GLU A 325 -13.40 -18.26 -27.07
N ASP A 326 -13.37 -19.06 -28.13
CA ASP A 326 -13.52 -18.65 -29.52
C ASP A 326 -14.79 -17.83 -29.73
N ALA A 327 -14.65 -16.67 -30.38
CA ALA A 327 -15.68 -16.04 -31.22
C ALA A 327 -17.14 -16.02 -30.71
N VAL A 328 -17.38 -15.91 -29.40
CA VAL A 328 -18.73 -15.85 -28.84
C VAL A 328 -19.25 -14.42 -28.94
N THR A 329 -20.33 -14.22 -29.69
CA THR A 329 -20.97 -12.90 -29.80
C THR A 329 -21.44 -12.41 -28.41
N PRO A 330 -21.52 -11.08 -28.15
CA PRO A 330 -21.93 -10.56 -26.85
C PRO A 330 -23.21 -11.19 -26.29
N GLY A 331 -24.19 -11.49 -27.14
CA GLY A 331 -25.42 -12.16 -26.71
C GLY A 331 -25.26 -13.64 -26.38
N GLU A 332 -24.36 -14.38 -27.05
CA GLU A 332 -24.06 -15.76 -26.67
C GLU A 332 -23.32 -15.82 -25.32
N ARG A 333 -22.50 -14.81 -25.02
CA ARG A 333 -21.86 -14.66 -23.70
C ARG A 333 -22.90 -14.42 -22.60
N THR A 334 -23.88 -13.54 -22.85
CA THR A 334 -25.02 -13.32 -21.95
C THR A 334 -25.74 -14.64 -21.65
N ARG A 335 -26.07 -15.40 -22.71
CA ARG A 335 -26.78 -16.68 -22.60
C ARG A 335 -25.97 -17.72 -21.83
N LYS A 336 -24.65 -17.75 -22.03
CA LYS A 336 -23.73 -18.63 -21.31
C LYS A 336 -23.62 -18.27 -19.82
N MET A 337 -23.58 -16.98 -19.46
CA MET A 337 -23.61 -16.55 -18.06
C MET A 337 -24.88 -17.02 -17.34
N ILE A 338 -26.04 -16.89 -17.99
CA ILE A 338 -27.31 -17.37 -17.44
C ILE A 338 -27.29 -18.91 -17.31
N SER A 339 -26.85 -19.63 -18.33
CA SER A 339 -26.76 -21.09 -18.30
C SER A 339 -25.84 -21.58 -17.18
N ASN A 340 -24.62 -21.05 -17.10
CA ASN A 340 -23.64 -21.41 -16.07
C ASN A 340 -24.13 -21.03 -14.68
N GLY A 341 -24.84 -19.90 -14.54
CA GLY A 341 -25.44 -19.49 -13.27
C GLY A 341 -26.57 -20.42 -12.82
N LEU A 342 -27.39 -20.91 -13.73
CA LEU A 342 -28.43 -21.91 -13.43
C LEU A 342 -27.82 -23.28 -13.10
N GLU A 343 -26.73 -23.67 -13.76
CA GLU A 343 -26.00 -24.89 -13.44
C GLU A 343 -25.34 -24.82 -12.06
N ALA A 344 -24.65 -23.71 -11.76
CA ALA A 344 -24.10 -23.42 -10.43
C ALA A 344 -25.18 -23.45 -9.34
N ALA A 345 -26.38 -22.93 -9.63
CA ALA A 345 -27.51 -22.98 -8.72
C ALA A 345 -27.95 -24.42 -8.41
N ASN A 346 -28.02 -25.28 -9.43
CA ASN A 346 -28.36 -26.70 -9.27
C ASN A 346 -27.27 -27.48 -8.52
N ASN A 347 -26.02 -27.06 -8.64
CA ASN A 347 -24.87 -27.65 -7.95
C ASN A 347 -24.67 -27.14 -6.51
N GLY A 348 -25.52 -26.20 -6.04
CA GLY A 348 -25.44 -25.64 -4.68
C GLY A 348 -24.37 -24.55 -4.51
N GLU A 349 -23.76 -24.05 -5.58
CA GLU A 349 -22.80 -22.94 -5.57
C GLU A 349 -23.53 -21.58 -5.52
N THR A 350 -24.18 -21.28 -4.40
CA THR A 350 -25.14 -20.16 -4.27
C THR A 350 -24.55 -18.79 -4.59
N GLU A 351 -23.34 -18.49 -4.13
CA GLU A 351 -22.68 -17.19 -4.35
C GLU A 351 -22.27 -17.01 -5.82
N ASN A 352 -21.68 -18.03 -6.43
CA ASN A 352 -21.27 -18.01 -7.83
C ASN A 352 -22.49 -17.95 -8.76
N ALA A 353 -23.54 -18.70 -8.45
CA ALA A 353 -24.82 -18.67 -9.14
C ALA A 353 -25.45 -17.27 -9.06
N SER A 354 -25.52 -16.67 -7.88
CA SER A 354 -26.08 -15.32 -7.70
C SER A 354 -25.34 -14.29 -8.54
N ARG A 355 -24.01 -14.31 -8.51
CA ARG A 355 -23.17 -13.42 -9.31
C ARG A 355 -23.42 -13.58 -10.81
N LEU A 356 -23.36 -14.82 -11.33
CA LEU A 356 -23.52 -15.11 -12.76
C LEU A 356 -24.91 -14.77 -13.29
N LEU A 357 -25.96 -15.13 -12.53
CA LEU A 357 -27.34 -14.80 -12.87
C LEU A 357 -27.61 -13.31 -12.83
N GLN A 358 -27.00 -12.59 -11.86
CA GLN A 358 -27.16 -11.15 -11.77
C GLN A 358 -26.56 -10.42 -12.98
N TYR A 359 -25.33 -10.75 -13.35
CA TYR A 359 -24.71 -10.17 -14.54
C TYR A 359 -25.42 -10.60 -15.82
N GLY A 360 -25.77 -11.89 -15.94
CA GLY A 360 -26.42 -12.45 -17.12
C GLY A 360 -27.79 -11.82 -17.39
N LEU A 361 -28.67 -11.75 -16.39
CA LEU A 361 -30.01 -11.20 -16.57
C LEU A 361 -29.99 -9.67 -16.79
N THR A 362 -29.10 -8.96 -16.10
CA THR A 362 -28.91 -7.51 -16.33
C THR A 362 -28.46 -7.23 -17.75
N ALA A 363 -27.47 -7.97 -18.26
CA ALA A 363 -27.01 -7.84 -19.63
C ALA A 363 -28.11 -8.19 -20.64
N LEU A 364 -28.88 -9.25 -20.39
CA LEU A 364 -29.98 -9.67 -21.27
C LEU A 364 -31.06 -8.59 -21.40
N LEU A 365 -31.40 -7.90 -20.31
CA LEU A 365 -32.37 -6.79 -20.31
C LEU A 365 -31.84 -5.52 -21.00
N GLN A 366 -30.53 -5.41 -21.17
CA GLN A 366 -29.85 -4.28 -21.82
C GLN A 366 -29.54 -4.52 -23.31
N GLU A 367 -29.77 -5.73 -23.85
CA GLU A 367 -29.52 -6.02 -25.26
C GLU A 367 -30.36 -5.14 -26.20
N GLU A 368 -29.81 -4.79 -27.37
CA GLU A 368 -30.55 -4.07 -28.41
C GLU A 368 -30.42 -4.80 -29.76
N PRO A 369 -31.51 -5.43 -30.27
CA PRO A 369 -32.87 -5.47 -29.73
C PRO A 369 -33.04 -6.49 -28.58
N VAL A 370 -33.83 -6.12 -27.55
CA VAL A 370 -34.25 -7.08 -26.51
C VAL A 370 -35.23 -8.09 -27.11
N LYS A 371 -34.93 -9.38 -26.99
CA LYS A 371 -35.81 -10.46 -27.46
C LYS A 371 -36.77 -10.89 -26.35
N PHE A 372 -38.05 -10.57 -26.53
CA PHE A 372 -39.13 -10.82 -25.55
C PHE A 372 -39.13 -12.26 -24.99
N MET A 373 -39.11 -13.27 -25.87
CA MET A 373 -39.19 -14.68 -25.46
C MET A 373 -37.96 -15.13 -24.65
N GLU A 374 -36.76 -14.67 -25.04
CA GLU A 374 -35.53 -15.03 -24.35
C GLU A 374 -35.49 -14.47 -22.92
N VAL A 375 -35.92 -13.22 -22.74
CA VAL A 375 -36.05 -12.60 -21.40
C VAL A 375 -37.07 -13.34 -20.55
N LYS A 376 -38.26 -13.63 -21.10
CA LYS A 376 -39.32 -14.35 -20.39
C LYS A 376 -38.85 -15.71 -19.90
N ASP A 377 -38.20 -16.48 -20.77
CA ASP A 377 -37.72 -17.83 -20.44
C ASP A 377 -36.61 -17.79 -19.39
N ALA A 378 -35.66 -16.84 -19.51
CA ALA A 378 -34.59 -16.66 -18.54
C ALA A 378 -35.15 -16.28 -17.17
N VAL A 379 -36.07 -15.31 -17.10
CA VAL A 379 -36.71 -14.87 -15.86
C VAL A 379 -37.43 -16.02 -15.17
N ASN A 380 -38.21 -16.83 -15.90
CA ASN A 380 -38.93 -17.96 -15.30
C ASN A 380 -37.98 -19.02 -14.73
N LYS A 381 -36.87 -19.30 -15.41
CA LYS A 381 -35.85 -20.26 -14.92
C LYS A 381 -35.12 -19.72 -13.68
N ILE A 382 -34.75 -18.45 -13.67
CA ILE A 382 -34.06 -17.84 -12.53
C ILE A 382 -35.01 -17.72 -11.33
N ALA A 383 -36.25 -17.31 -11.55
CA ALA A 383 -37.27 -17.15 -10.50
C ALA A 383 -37.64 -18.46 -9.78
N THR A 384 -37.43 -19.61 -10.43
CA THR A 384 -37.65 -20.95 -9.87
C THR A 384 -36.40 -21.56 -9.23
N SER A 385 -35.23 -20.95 -9.41
CA SER A 385 -33.99 -21.39 -8.76
C SER A 385 -33.94 -21.04 -7.27
N PHE A 386 -33.18 -21.80 -6.49
CA PHE A 386 -32.97 -21.57 -5.05
C PHE A 386 -31.92 -20.48 -4.75
N VAL A 387 -31.54 -19.67 -5.73
CA VAL A 387 -30.47 -18.67 -5.58
C VAL A 387 -30.96 -17.47 -4.78
N GLU A 388 -30.13 -17.05 -3.82
CA GLU A 388 -30.36 -15.83 -3.05
C GLU A 388 -29.89 -14.60 -3.85
N ILE A 389 -30.86 -13.92 -4.46
CA ILE A 389 -30.68 -12.61 -5.09
C ILE A 389 -31.42 -11.55 -4.24
N PRO A 390 -30.80 -10.39 -3.95
CA PRO A 390 -31.43 -9.31 -3.18
C PRO A 390 -32.78 -8.87 -3.74
N SER A 391 -33.73 -8.53 -2.85
CA SER A 391 -35.08 -8.07 -3.21
C SER A 391 -35.05 -6.83 -4.12
N THR A 392 -34.16 -5.89 -3.84
CA THR A 392 -33.96 -4.66 -4.61
C THR A 392 -33.55 -4.94 -6.05
N GLN A 393 -32.71 -5.96 -6.27
CA GLN A 393 -32.27 -6.36 -7.61
C GLN A 393 -33.41 -6.95 -8.44
N TRP A 394 -34.27 -7.76 -7.84
CA TRP A 394 -35.48 -8.29 -8.50
C TRP A 394 -36.42 -7.16 -8.94
N ILE A 395 -36.59 -6.15 -8.08
CA ILE A 395 -37.46 -5.00 -8.35
C ILE A 395 -36.86 -4.11 -9.46
N GLU A 396 -35.54 -3.90 -9.45
CA GLU A 396 -34.84 -3.17 -10.51
C GLU A 396 -35.02 -3.86 -11.87
N TRP A 397 -34.78 -5.17 -11.97
CA TRP A 397 -35.01 -5.92 -13.20
C TRP A 397 -36.46 -5.84 -13.66
N GLY A 398 -37.41 -5.90 -12.72
CA GLY A 398 -38.83 -5.72 -13.00
C GLY A 398 -39.15 -4.37 -13.63
N ALA A 399 -38.58 -3.29 -13.08
CA ALA A 399 -38.72 -1.94 -13.62
C ALA A 399 -38.06 -1.80 -15.02
N THR A 400 -36.88 -2.39 -15.23
CA THR A 400 -36.22 -2.40 -16.54
C THR A 400 -37.05 -3.19 -17.58
N ALA A 401 -37.55 -4.36 -17.23
CA ALA A 401 -38.40 -5.18 -18.11
C ALA A 401 -39.70 -4.44 -18.48
N LYS A 402 -40.28 -3.68 -17.54
CA LYS A 402 -41.43 -2.79 -17.80
C LYS A 402 -41.07 -1.70 -18.83
N GLN A 403 -39.93 -1.02 -18.66
CA GLN A 403 -39.47 0.00 -19.62
C GLN A 403 -39.23 -0.58 -21.02
N LYS A 404 -38.72 -1.82 -21.09
CA LYS A 404 -38.51 -2.56 -22.35
C LYS A 404 -39.79 -3.22 -22.90
N LYS A 405 -40.96 -2.96 -22.32
CA LYS A 405 -42.28 -3.45 -22.73
C LYS A 405 -42.40 -4.98 -22.72
N ILE A 406 -41.85 -5.63 -21.70
CA ILE A 406 -41.93 -7.08 -21.47
C ILE A 406 -42.76 -7.35 -20.20
N PRO A 407 -44.09 -7.17 -20.26
CA PRO A 407 -44.93 -7.10 -19.06
C PRO A 407 -44.96 -8.39 -18.24
N GLU A 408 -44.96 -9.56 -18.87
CA GLU A 408 -45.00 -10.85 -18.15
C GLU A 408 -43.73 -11.08 -17.34
N ALA A 409 -42.56 -10.80 -17.93
CA ALA A 409 -41.29 -10.90 -17.22
C ALA A 409 -41.21 -9.86 -16.09
N ALA A 410 -41.67 -8.63 -16.34
CA ALA A 410 -41.71 -7.57 -15.35
C ALA A 410 -42.56 -7.96 -14.13
N ILE A 411 -43.75 -8.52 -14.33
CA ILE A 411 -44.62 -8.98 -13.24
C ILE A 411 -43.92 -10.06 -12.40
N THR A 412 -43.36 -11.11 -13.03
CA THR A 412 -42.67 -12.20 -12.32
C THR A 412 -41.51 -11.69 -11.47
N LEU A 413 -40.72 -10.75 -12.00
CA LEU A 413 -39.59 -10.14 -11.29
C LEU A 413 -40.04 -9.27 -10.12
N LEU A 414 -41.04 -8.40 -10.34
CA LEU A 414 -41.59 -7.54 -9.29
C LEU A 414 -42.23 -8.35 -8.16
N GLU A 415 -42.96 -9.42 -8.47
CA GLU A 415 -43.57 -10.30 -7.46
C GLU A 415 -42.51 -11.04 -6.63
N LYS A 416 -41.43 -11.52 -7.27
CA LYS A 416 -40.32 -12.16 -6.57
C LYS A 416 -39.58 -11.21 -5.63
N GLY A 417 -39.38 -9.96 -6.07
CA GLY A 417 -38.78 -8.92 -5.23
C GLY A 417 -39.68 -8.54 -4.06
N LEU A 418 -40.97 -8.30 -4.32
CA LEU A 418 -41.97 -7.93 -3.33
C LEU A 418 -42.09 -8.99 -2.21
N ALA A 419 -41.98 -10.28 -2.52
CA ALA A 419 -42.06 -11.34 -1.52
C ALA A 419 -40.92 -11.31 -0.48
N LYS A 420 -39.81 -10.59 -0.77
CA LYS A 420 -38.61 -10.51 0.07
C LYS A 420 -38.29 -9.09 0.56
N GLU A 421 -38.95 -8.08 0.01
CA GLU A 421 -38.66 -6.68 0.31
C GLU A 421 -39.26 -6.25 1.66
N THR A 422 -38.58 -5.32 2.33
CA THR A 422 -39.00 -4.77 3.63
C THR A 422 -39.16 -3.25 3.61
N ASP A 423 -38.57 -2.56 2.63
CA ASP A 423 -38.73 -1.11 2.48
C ASP A 423 -40.13 -0.75 1.96
N ALA A 424 -40.88 0.00 2.77
CA ALA A 424 -42.26 0.38 2.47
C ALA A 424 -42.40 1.22 1.19
N ALA A 425 -41.44 2.10 0.87
CA ALA A 425 -41.52 2.92 -0.33
C ALA A 425 -41.28 2.08 -1.60
N ILE A 426 -40.34 1.13 -1.53
CA ILE A 426 -40.05 0.19 -2.63
C ILE A 426 -41.22 -0.77 -2.84
N ILE A 427 -41.78 -1.32 -1.76
CA ILE A 427 -42.99 -2.18 -1.80
C ILE A 427 -44.16 -1.44 -2.46
N ARG A 428 -44.41 -0.21 -2.01
CA ARG A 428 -45.49 0.64 -2.54
C ARG A 428 -45.34 0.86 -4.04
N ARG A 429 -44.11 1.13 -4.49
CA ARG A 429 -43.81 1.33 -5.90
C ARG A 429 -43.98 0.05 -6.72
N ALA A 430 -43.50 -1.08 -6.22
CA ALA A 430 -43.67 -2.38 -6.87
C ALA A 430 -45.16 -2.77 -7.01
N HIS A 431 -45.97 -2.53 -5.97
CA HIS A 431 -47.42 -2.70 -6.04
C HIS A 431 -48.08 -1.84 -7.13
N PHE A 432 -47.68 -0.57 -7.23
CA PHE A 432 -48.16 0.30 -8.30
C PHE A 432 -47.78 -0.25 -9.68
N ASP A 433 -46.51 -0.62 -9.87
CA ASP A 433 -45.99 -1.07 -11.16
C ASP A 433 -46.64 -2.39 -11.61
N ILE A 434 -46.89 -3.35 -10.70
CA ILE A 434 -47.63 -4.60 -10.99
C ILE A 434 -49.09 -4.29 -11.38
N GLY A 435 -49.76 -3.42 -10.62
CA GLY A 435 -51.15 -3.04 -10.87
C GLY A 435 -51.33 -2.37 -12.24
N GLU A 436 -50.44 -1.43 -12.57
CA GLU A 436 -50.44 -0.77 -13.88
C GLU A 436 -50.23 -1.78 -15.02
N LEU A 437 -49.22 -2.65 -14.91
CA LEU A 437 -48.91 -3.64 -15.95
C LEU A 437 -50.11 -4.57 -16.22
N ARG A 438 -50.75 -5.09 -15.18
CA ARG A 438 -51.89 -6.01 -15.31
C ARG A 438 -53.12 -5.36 -15.93
N ILE A 439 -53.35 -4.07 -15.68
CA ILE A 439 -54.41 -3.30 -16.34
C ILE A 439 -54.08 -3.09 -17.82
N GLN A 440 -52.84 -2.70 -18.13
CA GLN A 440 -52.42 -2.46 -19.51
C GLN A 440 -52.48 -3.74 -20.37
N THR A 441 -52.11 -4.89 -19.82
CA THR A 441 -52.14 -6.18 -20.53
C THR A 441 -53.47 -6.92 -20.47
N LYS A 442 -54.43 -6.45 -19.65
CA LYS A 442 -55.71 -7.14 -19.39
C LYS A 442 -55.54 -8.60 -18.92
N SER A 443 -54.44 -8.93 -18.26
CA SER A 443 -54.10 -10.31 -17.90
C SER A 443 -54.82 -10.77 -16.62
N ASP A 444 -54.85 -9.93 -15.59
CA ASP A 444 -55.60 -10.17 -14.35
C ASP A 444 -55.96 -8.84 -13.69
N VAL A 445 -57.10 -8.29 -14.12
CA VAL A 445 -57.57 -6.97 -13.69
C VAL A 445 -58.00 -7.00 -12.22
N ASN A 446 -58.53 -8.10 -11.71
CA ASN A 446 -58.94 -8.20 -10.30
C ASN A 446 -57.73 -8.11 -9.36
N ALA A 447 -56.68 -8.88 -9.63
CA ALA A 447 -55.46 -8.79 -8.83
C ALA A 447 -54.75 -7.44 -9.02
N ALA A 448 -54.88 -6.79 -10.18
CA ALA A 448 -54.40 -5.42 -10.37
C ALA A 448 -55.07 -4.44 -9.40
N MET A 449 -56.39 -4.56 -9.21
CA MET A 449 -57.15 -3.73 -8.28
C MET A 449 -56.71 -3.94 -6.83
N GLU A 450 -56.39 -5.17 -6.44
CA GLU A 450 -55.86 -5.47 -5.11
C GLU A 450 -54.51 -4.81 -4.87
N HIS A 451 -53.59 -4.88 -5.84
CA HIS A 451 -52.29 -4.23 -5.76
C HIS A 451 -52.42 -2.70 -5.67
N LEU A 452 -53.25 -2.08 -6.51
CA LEU A 452 -53.47 -0.63 -6.48
C LEU A 452 -54.17 -0.17 -5.19
N SER A 453 -55.07 -1.00 -4.62
CA SER A 453 -55.68 -0.71 -3.32
C SER A 453 -54.64 -0.64 -2.20
N LYS A 454 -53.61 -1.50 -2.22
CA LYS A 454 -52.51 -1.45 -1.24
C LYS A 454 -51.72 -0.14 -1.33
N VAL A 455 -51.45 0.36 -2.54
CA VAL A 455 -50.77 1.66 -2.76
C VAL A 455 -51.52 2.82 -2.12
N ILE A 456 -52.85 2.84 -2.26
CA ILE A 456 -53.73 3.88 -1.71
C ILE A 456 -53.83 3.77 -0.18
N LYS A 457 -53.88 2.55 0.37
CA LYS A 457 -53.97 2.33 1.82
C LYS A 457 -52.73 2.81 2.58
N GLU A 458 -51.55 2.72 1.96
CA GLU A 458 -50.29 3.14 2.58
C GLU A 458 -50.13 4.68 2.63
N ASN A 459 -50.60 5.40 1.60
CA ASN A 459 -50.75 6.86 1.61
C ASN A 459 -51.74 7.24 0.50
N ASP A 460 -52.83 7.94 0.83
CA ASP A 460 -53.95 8.21 -0.09
C ASP A 460 -53.89 9.61 -0.74
N SER A 461 -52.93 10.43 -0.32
CA SER A 461 -52.89 11.87 -0.56
C SER A 461 -51.80 12.33 -1.54
N ASP A 462 -50.94 11.43 -2.01
CA ASP A 462 -49.84 11.77 -2.90
C ASP A 462 -50.12 11.47 -4.38
N THR A 463 -49.21 11.91 -5.24
CA THR A 463 -49.34 11.78 -6.70
C THR A 463 -49.42 10.32 -7.16
N LEU A 464 -48.78 9.39 -6.45
CA LEU A 464 -48.83 7.96 -6.78
C LEU A 464 -50.21 7.38 -6.46
N ALA A 465 -50.82 7.79 -5.34
CA ALA A 465 -52.18 7.40 -4.98
C ALA A 465 -53.23 7.95 -5.96
N GLU A 466 -53.07 9.20 -6.42
CA GLU A 466 -53.93 9.77 -7.46
C GLU A 466 -53.85 8.98 -8.78
N GLN A 467 -52.64 8.60 -9.19
CA GLN A 467 -52.44 7.76 -10.37
C GLN A 467 -53.05 6.36 -10.19
N ALA A 468 -52.91 5.78 -9.00
CA ALA A 468 -53.50 4.48 -8.68
C ALA A 468 -55.04 4.52 -8.76
N LYS A 469 -55.67 5.58 -8.22
CA LYS A 469 -57.14 5.78 -8.32
C LYS A 469 -57.60 5.86 -9.78
N LYS A 470 -56.89 6.60 -10.64
CA LYS A 470 -57.20 6.70 -12.08
C LYS A 470 -57.09 5.36 -12.79
N LEU A 471 -56.05 4.58 -12.48
CA LEU A 471 -55.88 3.24 -13.02
C LEU A 471 -57.00 2.30 -12.52
N MET A 472 -57.40 2.40 -11.25
CA MET A 472 -58.51 1.61 -10.72
C MET A 472 -59.84 1.87 -11.43
N GLU A 473 -60.16 3.12 -11.79
CA GLU A 473 -61.35 3.41 -12.61
C GLU A 473 -61.24 2.77 -14.00
N THR A 474 -60.07 2.85 -14.63
CA THR A 474 -59.80 2.16 -15.91
C THR A 474 -59.99 0.64 -15.78
N GLY A 475 -59.53 0.04 -14.68
CA GLY A 475 -59.71 -1.37 -14.38
C GLY A 475 -61.19 -1.76 -14.20
N LYS A 476 -61.99 -0.93 -13.51
CA LYS A 476 -63.44 -1.14 -13.38
C LYS A 476 -64.14 -1.15 -14.74
N ASP A 477 -63.81 -0.20 -15.61
CA ASP A 477 -64.37 -0.14 -16.96
C ASP A 477 -64.03 -1.40 -17.77
N ILE A 478 -62.80 -1.91 -17.66
CA ILE A 478 -62.41 -3.17 -18.30
C ILE A 478 -63.21 -4.34 -17.74
N LEU A 479 -63.37 -4.44 -16.41
CA LEU A 479 -64.16 -5.51 -15.79
C LEU A 479 -65.63 -5.47 -16.20
N VAL A 480 -66.20 -4.27 -16.30
CA VAL A 480 -67.55 -4.04 -16.82
C VAL A 480 -67.65 -4.52 -18.27
N GLN A 481 -66.72 -4.14 -19.13
CA GLN A 481 -66.67 -4.60 -20.53
C GLN A 481 -66.52 -6.12 -20.64
N MET A 482 -65.71 -6.75 -19.79
CA MET A 482 -65.55 -8.20 -19.74
C MET A 482 -66.81 -8.91 -19.25
N ALA A 483 -67.56 -8.31 -18.32
CA ALA A 483 -68.83 -8.84 -17.83
C ALA A 483 -69.97 -8.73 -18.86
N TYR A 484 -69.95 -7.70 -19.71
CA TYR A 484 -70.93 -7.50 -20.79
C TYR A 484 -70.52 -8.14 -22.14
N ALA A 485 -69.31 -8.70 -22.25
CA ALA A 485 -68.92 -9.54 -23.38
C ALA A 485 -69.59 -10.91 -23.27
N ALA A 486 -70.58 -11.18 -24.14
CA ALA A 486 -71.49 -12.32 -24.09
C ALA A 486 -70.85 -13.70 -23.86
N PRO A 487 -71.56 -14.66 -23.20
CA PRO A 487 -71.07 -16.03 -23.04
C PRO A 487 -70.87 -16.69 -24.41
N LYS A 488 -69.71 -17.35 -24.59
CA LYS A 488 -69.43 -18.21 -25.75
C LYS A 488 -70.61 -19.17 -25.97
N GLN A 489 -71.20 -19.14 -27.15
CA GLN A 489 -72.19 -20.12 -27.57
C GLN A 489 -71.62 -21.54 -27.37
N PHE A 490 -72.25 -22.33 -26.50
CA PHE A 490 -72.05 -23.77 -26.48
C PHE A 490 -72.57 -24.34 -27.81
N LYS A 491 -71.67 -24.83 -28.66
CA LYS A 491 -72.06 -25.76 -29.72
C LYS A 491 -72.50 -27.06 -29.04
N VAL A 492 -73.81 -27.29 -28.96
CA VAL A 492 -74.35 -28.63 -28.75
C VAL A 492 -74.23 -29.35 -30.10
N SER A 493 -73.36 -30.35 -30.18
CA SER A 493 -73.38 -31.32 -31.28
C SER A 493 -74.44 -32.38 -30.98
N ASN A 494 -75.42 -32.51 -31.86
CA ASN A 494 -76.26 -33.71 -31.96
C ASN A 494 -75.49 -34.84 -32.62
#